data_AF-A0A6B3ECU1-F1
#
_entry.id   AF-A0A6B3ECU1-F1
#
_cell.length_a   1.000
_cell.length_b   1.000
_cell.length_c   1.000
_cell.angle_alpha   90.00
_cell.angle_beta   90.00
_cell.angle_gamma   90.00
#
_symmetry.space_group_name_H-M   'P 1'
#
loop_
_entity.id
_entity.type
_entity.pdbx_description
1 polymer ?
#
loop_
_entity_poly.entity_id
_entity_poly.type
_entity_poly.pdbx_seq_one_letter_code
_entity_poly.pdbx_strand_id
1 'polypeptide(L)'
;GASSVVQTFTVRAGEAALDIETSVDWHEKQRLLKLAFPVDVHTASARSEIQFGHVERPTHTNTSWDVARFETPAHRWVHVADAGQGVGVANDATYGHDISRHERPGGGTYS
;
A
#
# COMPACT_ATOMS: atom_id res chain seq x y z
N GLY A 1 16.97 -10.73 -14.79
CA GLY A 1 16.27 -10.83 -16.07
C GLY A 1 16.77 -9.74 -16.99
N ALA A 2 16.19 -9.62 -18.19
CA ALA A 2 16.41 -8.46 -19.05
C ALA A 2 15.62 -7.23 -18.58
N SER A 3 14.75 -7.39 -17.58
CA SER A 3 13.96 -6.30 -16.99
C SER A 3 14.81 -5.37 -16.14
N SER A 4 14.45 -4.10 -16.11
CA SER A 4 15.08 -3.08 -15.25
C SER A 4 14.03 -2.24 -14.53
N VAL A 5 14.40 -1.72 -13.36
CA VAL A 5 13.59 -0.82 -12.54
C VAL A 5 14.48 0.32 -12.08
N VAL A 6 14.03 1.56 -12.27
CA VAL A 6 14.67 2.77 -11.76
C VAL A 6 13.65 3.51 -10.92
N GLN A 7 14.03 3.88 -9.70
CA GLN A 7 13.19 4.68 -8.80
C GLN A 7 13.87 5.99 -8.46
N THR A 8 13.13 7.09 -8.59
CA THR A 8 13.56 8.43 -8.19
C THR A 8 12.73 8.86 -6.99
N PHE A 9 13.42 9.15 -5.89
CA PHE A 9 12.82 9.59 -4.63
C PHE A 9 13.05 11.10 -4.45
N THR A 10 11.98 11.87 -4.30
CA THR A 10 12.05 13.33 -4.13
C THR A 10 11.41 13.75 -2.81
N VAL A 11 12.16 14.48 -2.01
CA VAL A 11 11.68 15.15 -0.78
C VAL A 11 11.83 16.65 -0.98
N ARG A 12 10.73 17.40 -0.88
CA ARG A 12 10.76 18.86 -0.98
C ARG A 12 10.77 19.49 0.40
N ALA A 13 11.46 20.60 0.53
CA ALA A 13 11.53 21.33 1.79
C ALA A 13 10.13 21.82 2.21
N GLY A 14 9.71 21.46 3.42
CA GLY A 14 8.40 21.85 3.97
C GLY A 14 7.23 20.96 3.57
N GLU A 15 7.44 19.95 2.72
CA GLU A 15 6.42 18.97 2.37
C GLU A 15 6.48 17.74 3.29
N ALA A 16 5.33 17.21 3.67
CA ALA A 16 5.19 15.99 4.46
C ALA A 16 5.00 14.73 3.59
N ALA A 17 5.37 14.82 2.30
CA ALA A 17 5.21 13.77 1.31
C ALA A 17 6.55 13.39 0.69
N LEU A 18 6.68 12.11 0.34
CA LEU A 18 7.78 11.55 -0.45
C LEU A 18 7.23 11.20 -1.83
N ASP A 19 7.71 11.87 -2.86
CA ASP A 19 7.36 11.52 -4.24
C ASP A 19 8.26 10.40 -4.73
N ILE A 20 7.65 9.37 -5.33
CA ILE A 20 8.34 8.18 -5.84
C ILE A 20 7.92 8.00 -7.29
N GLU A 21 8.85 8.28 -8.21
CA GLU A 21 8.70 7.94 -9.61
C GLU A 21 9.35 6.58 -9.87
N THR A 22 8.62 5.64 -10.46
CA THR A 22 9.12 4.29 -10.77
C THR A 22 9.03 4.03 -12.27
N SER A 23 10.19 3.97 -12.93
CA SER A 23 10.31 3.59 -14.34
C SER A 23 10.67 2.11 -14.44
N VAL A 24 9.89 1.36 -15.22
CA VAL A 24 10.04 -0.10 -15.35
C VAL A 24 10.14 -0.48 -16.82
N ASP A 25 11.23 -1.15 -17.18
CA ASP A 25 11.35 -1.90 -18.43
C ASP A 25 11.08 -3.38 -18.11
N TRP A 26 9.87 -3.87 -18.42
CA TRP A 26 9.38 -5.17 -17.95
C TRP A 26 9.37 -6.24 -19.04
N HIS A 27 10.25 -7.23 -18.92
CA HIS A 27 10.42 -8.33 -19.88
C HIS A 27 10.02 -9.70 -19.29
N GLU A 28 9.63 -9.76 -18.01
CA GLU A 28 9.25 -11.01 -17.37
C GLU A 28 7.84 -11.46 -17.78
N LYS A 29 7.65 -12.78 -17.94
CA LYS A 29 6.34 -13.39 -18.21
C LYS A 29 5.81 -14.08 -16.96
N GLN A 30 4.50 -14.00 -16.73
CA GLN A 30 3.83 -14.65 -15.58
C GLN A 30 4.49 -14.26 -14.24
N ARG A 31 4.74 -12.96 -14.07
CA ARG A 31 5.29 -12.35 -12.86
C ARG A 31 4.51 -11.07 -12.57
N LEU A 32 4.31 -10.79 -11.30
CA LEU A 32 3.70 -9.56 -10.80
C LEU A 32 4.75 -8.77 -10.02
N LEU A 33 4.92 -7.50 -10.37
CA LEU A 33 5.73 -6.56 -9.60
C LEU A 33 4.81 -5.79 -8.65
N LYS A 34 5.11 -5.80 -7.36
CA LYS A 34 4.47 -4.95 -6.34
C LYS A 34 5.52 -4.03 -5.73
N LEU A 35 5.15 -2.78 -5.47
CA LEU A 35 5.91 -1.86 -4.63
C LEU A 35 5.28 -1.88 -3.22
N ALA A 36 6.08 -2.16 -2.21
CA ALA A 36 5.60 -2.34 -0.84
C ALA A 36 6.17 -1.27 0.10
N PHE A 37 5.32 -0.79 1.00
CA PHE A 37 5.65 0.23 2.00
C PHE A 37 5.31 -0.29 3.39
N PRO A 38 6.24 -1.02 4.05
CA PRO A 38 6.02 -1.42 5.43
C PRO A 38 6.03 -0.19 6.33
N VAL A 39 4.94 0.01 7.07
CA VAL A 39 4.72 1.17 7.94
C VAL A 39 4.45 0.71 9.37
N ASP A 40 4.97 1.45 10.35
CA ASP A 40 4.78 1.10 11.76
C ASP A 40 3.40 1.55 12.30
N VAL A 41 2.34 1.24 11.56
CA VAL A 41 0.97 1.60 11.92
C VAL A 41 0.25 0.37 12.43
N HIS A 42 -0.22 0.40 13.68
CA HIS A 42 -1.06 -0.66 14.21
C HIS A 42 -2.54 -0.32 14.05
N THR A 43 -3.17 -0.81 12.98
CA THR A 43 -4.59 -0.50 12.72
C THR A 43 -5.38 -1.72 12.28
N ALA A 44 -6.66 -1.77 12.66
CA ALA A 44 -7.57 -2.87 12.32
C ALA A 44 -8.20 -2.74 10.94
N SER A 45 -8.10 -1.55 10.35
CA SER A 45 -8.76 -1.19 9.10
C SER A 45 -7.94 -0.21 8.26
N ALA A 46 -8.17 -0.24 6.96
CA ALA A 46 -7.62 0.68 5.98
C ALA A 46 -8.76 1.37 5.23
N ARG A 47 -8.53 2.62 4.84
CA ARG A 47 -9.46 3.40 4.01
C ARG A 47 -8.96 3.41 2.58
N SER A 48 -9.85 3.12 1.65
CA SER A 48 -9.56 3.16 0.22
C SER A 48 -10.54 4.09 -0.47
N GLU A 49 -10.05 4.95 -1.36
CA GLU A 49 -10.91 5.83 -2.14
C GLU A 49 -11.88 5.02 -3.01
N ILE A 50 -13.14 5.49 -3.04
CA ILE A 50 -14.13 5.12 -4.05
C ILE A 50 -14.74 6.40 -4.64
N GLN A 51 -15.62 6.25 -5.63
CA GLN A 51 -16.40 7.37 -6.15
C GLN A 51 -17.12 8.09 -5.00
N PHE A 52 -16.88 9.40 -4.91
CA PHE A 52 -17.52 10.31 -3.94
C PHE A 52 -17.33 9.93 -2.46
N GLY A 53 -16.26 9.21 -2.11
CA GLY A 53 -15.96 8.90 -0.71
C GLY A 53 -14.85 7.90 -0.53
N HIS A 54 -14.95 7.11 0.54
CA HIS A 54 -14.05 6.01 0.81
C HIS A 54 -14.81 4.85 1.44
N VAL A 55 -14.23 3.66 1.34
CA VAL A 55 -14.69 2.50 2.10
C VAL A 55 -13.62 2.12 3.11
N GLU A 56 -14.05 1.53 4.21
CA GLU A 56 -13.17 1.00 5.23
C GLU A 56 -13.17 -0.52 5.15
N ARG A 57 -11.97 -1.12 5.10
CA ARG A 57 -11.78 -2.58 4.98
C ARG A 57 -10.86 -3.06 6.10
N PRO A 58 -11.11 -4.24 6.70
CA PRO A 58 -10.19 -4.85 7.64
C PRO A 58 -8.79 -5.05 7.05
N THR A 59 -7.74 -4.82 7.84
CA THR A 59 -6.34 -5.16 7.48
C THR A 59 -5.94 -6.57 7.93
N HIS A 60 -6.77 -7.19 8.77
CA HIS A 60 -6.53 -8.51 9.31
C HIS A 60 -7.34 -9.56 8.56
N THR A 61 -6.80 -10.76 8.48
CA THR A 61 -7.44 -11.88 7.82
C THR A 61 -8.18 -12.73 8.85
N ASN A 62 -9.47 -12.49 9.07
CA ASN A 62 -10.27 -13.24 10.06
C ASN A 62 -11.21 -14.28 9.42
N THR A 63 -11.57 -14.09 8.16
CA THR A 63 -12.50 -14.96 7.44
C THR A 63 -11.90 -15.46 6.12
N SER A 64 -12.46 -16.53 5.55
CA SER A 64 -12.09 -17.00 4.22
C SER A 64 -12.33 -15.94 3.12
N TRP A 65 -13.25 -15.01 3.36
CA TRP A 65 -13.47 -13.83 2.51
C TRP A 65 -12.34 -12.80 2.61
N ASP A 66 -11.71 -12.67 3.78
CA ASP A 66 -10.53 -11.81 3.96
C ASP A 66 -9.30 -12.45 3.32
N VAL A 67 -9.18 -13.78 3.40
CA VAL A 67 -8.14 -14.53 2.67
C VAL A 67 -8.28 -14.30 1.17
N ALA A 68 -9.50 -14.25 0.64
CA ALA A 68 -9.72 -14.07 -0.80
C ALA A 68 -9.46 -12.64 -1.33
N ARG A 69 -9.22 -11.65 -0.46
CA ARG A 69 -8.98 -10.23 -0.81
C ARG A 69 -7.50 -9.86 -0.78
N PHE A 70 -6.67 -10.59 -1.52
CA PHE A 70 -5.24 -10.30 -1.66
C PHE A 70 -4.94 -8.99 -2.41
N GLU A 71 -5.92 -8.43 -3.11
CA GLU A 71 -5.81 -7.18 -3.84
C GLU A 71 -7.19 -6.53 -3.94
N THR A 72 -7.28 -5.25 -3.56
CA THR A 72 -8.53 -4.49 -3.56
C THR A 72 -8.39 -3.25 -4.45
N PRO A 73 -9.48 -2.84 -5.13
CA PRO A 73 -9.46 -1.61 -5.89
C PRO A 73 -9.52 -0.39 -4.96
N ALA A 74 -8.72 0.61 -5.28
CA ALA A 74 -8.83 1.99 -4.84
C ALA A 74 -8.54 2.91 -6.04
N HIS A 75 -9.19 4.07 -6.09
CA HIS A 75 -9.06 4.96 -7.26
C HIS A 75 -7.70 5.66 -7.31
N ARG A 76 -7.41 6.51 -6.32
CA ARG A 76 -6.17 7.30 -6.30
C ARG A 76 -5.38 7.12 -5.02
N TRP A 77 -6.01 6.76 -3.91
CA TRP A 77 -5.34 6.66 -2.62
C TRP A 77 -5.84 5.54 -1.71
N VAL A 78 -4.93 5.08 -0.86
CA VAL A 78 -5.20 4.25 0.31
C VAL A 78 -4.54 4.87 1.55
N HIS A 79 -5.12 4.62 2.72
CA HIS A 79 -4.66 5.22 3.97
C HIS A 79 -4.83 4.26 5.15
N VAL A 80 -3.79 4.17 5.98
CA VAL A 80 -3.80 3.48 7.27
C VAL A 80 -3.37 4.46 8.35
N ALA A 81 -4.02 4.40 9.52
CA ALA A 81 -3.64 5.22 10.65
C ALA A 81 -4.00 4.56 11.99
N ASP A 82 -3.28 4.96 13.02
CA ASP A 82 -3.55 4.71 14.43
C ASP A 82 -3.64 6.03 15.20
N ALA A 83 -3.60 5.99 16.54
CA ALA A 83 -3.72 7.18 17.38
C ALA A 83 -2.51 8.13 17.31
N GLY A 84 -1.34 7.64 16.87
CA GLY A 84 -0.09 8.40 16.85
C GLY A 84 0.32 8.87 15.46
N GLN A 85 -0.01 8.11 14.42
CA GLN A 85 0.44 8.40 13.06
C GLN A 85 -0.50 7.85 11.98
N GLY A 86 -0.33 8.37 10.76
CA GLY A 86 -1.05 7.91 9.57
C GLY A 86 -0.16 7.99 8.35
N VAL A 87 -0.33 7.02 7.45
CA VAL A 87 0.36 6.97 6.17
C VAL A 87 -0.66 6.81 5.06
N GLY A 88 -0.57 7.69 4.07
CA GLY A 88 -1.32 7.61 2.82
C GLY A 88 -0.39 7.27 1.67
N VAL A 89 -0.83 6.37 0.79
CA VAL A 89 -0.20 6.14 -0.52
C VAL A 89 -1.17 6.64 -1.57
N ALA A 90 -0.74 7.60 -2.37
CA ALA A 90 -1.46 8.09 -3.53
C ALA A 90 -0.67 7.77 -4.80
N ASN A 91 -1.36 7.43 -5.88
CA ASN A 91 -0.74 7.15 -7.17
C ASN A 91 -1.66 7.57 -8.32
N ASP A 92 -1.11 7.64 -9.53
CA ASP A 92 -1.78 8.09 -10.75
C ASP A 92 -1.90 7.01 -11.84
N ALA A 93 -1.42 5.79 -11.58
CA ALA A 93 -1.21 4.77 -12.60
C ALA A 93 -1.80 3.39 -12.27
N THR A 94 -2.14 3.12 -10.99
CA THR A 94 -2.51 1.77 -10.52
C THR A 94 -3.73 1.79 -9.59
N TYR A 95 -4.61 0.82 -9.79
CA TYR A 95 -5.84 0.69 -9.00
C TYR A 95 -5.77 -0.44 -7.96
N GLY A 96 -4.84 -1.40 -8.13
CA GLY A 96 -4.70 -2.57 -7.27
C GLY A 96 -3.87 -2.28 -6.03
N HIS A 97 -4.44 -2.53 -4.85
CA HIS A 97 -3.79 -2.31 -3.56
C HIS A 97 -3.92 -3.53 -2.66
N ASP A 98 -2.84 -3.90 -2.01
CA ASP A 98 -2.75 -4.96 -1.01
C ASP A 98 -2.34 -4.32 0.31
N ILE A 99 -3.24 -4.36 1.30
CA ILE A 99 -3.02 -3.77 2.62
C ILE A 99 -3.29 -4.85 3.64
N SER A 100 -2.25 -5.27 4.34
CA SER A 100 -2.35 -6.35 5.31
C SER A 100 -1.66 -5.98 6.60
N ARG A 101 -1.93 -6.77 7.65
CA ARG A 101 -1.27 -6.65 8.94
C ARG A 101 -0.26 -7.79 9.09
N HIS A 102 0.95 -7.45 9.51
CA HIS A 102 2.07 -8.35 9.70
C HIS A 102 2.48 -8.43 11.18
N GLU A 103 2.91 -9.62 11.61
CA GLU A 103 3.43 -9.85 12.96
C GLU A 103 4.88 -9.38 13.09
N ARG A 104 5.23 -8.86 14.27
CA ARG A 104 6.61 -8.49 14.60
C ARG A 104 7.31 -9.62 15.36
N PRO A 105 8.60 -9.89 15.08
CA PRO A 105 9.42 -10.69 16.00
C PRO A 105 9.46 -10.05 17.39
N GLY A 106 9.04 -10.78 18.42
CA GLY A 106 8.98 -10.27 19.80
C GLY A 106 7.62 -9.70 20.23
N GLY A 107 6.61 -9.72 19.35
CA GLY A 107 5.23 -9.35 19.68
C GLY A 107 4.80 -8.01 19.09
N GLY A 108 3.48 -7.84 18.95
CA GLY A 108 2.87 -6.71 18.25
C GLY A 108 2.74 -6.93 16.74
N THR A 109 2.18 -5.95 16.05
CA THR A 109 1.93 -6.01 14.59
C THR A 109 2.11 -4.65 13.94
N TYR A 110 2.28 -4.65 12.63
CA TYR A 110 2.41 -3.46 11.78
C TYR A 110 1.66 -3.68 10.47
N SER A 111 1.58 -2.66 9.63
CA SER A 111 0.93 -2.74 8.32
C SER A 111 1.91 -2.54 7.17
#